data_AF-A0A8X7TH71-F1
#
_entry.id   AF-A0A8X7TH71-F1
#
_cell.length_a   1.000
_cell.length_b   1.000
_cell.length_c   1.000
_cell.angle_alpha   90.00
_cell.angle_beta   90.00
_cell.angle_gamma   90.00
#
_symmetry.space_group_name_H-M   'P 1'
#
loop_
_entity.id
_entity.type
_entity.pdbx_description
1 polymer ?
#
loop_
_entity_poly.entity_id
_entity_poly.type
_entity_poly.pdbx_seq_one_letter_code
_entity_poly.pdbx_strand_id
1 'polypeptide(L)'
;MIVLCGLLVNPRSTVAAMGVLIQTTSFLYVFPSSLSFAVSTRVGNELGANRPKTAKLSATVSVVFAAVTGITAAAFAYSVRNVWGMVFTEDEEILRLTAAALPILGLCEIGNCPQTVGCGVVRGTARPSTAANVNLGAFYLVGMPVAVGLGFWAGIGFNGLWLGLLAAQISCAGLMMYVVGTTDWDAEAKKAQSLTCADSAGSYLIKTVSDTLDDDGESDERQPLIRITVLH
;
A
#
# COMPACT_ATOMS: atom_id res chain seq x y z
N MET A 1 5.95 18.22 -1.17
CA MET A 1 4.68 18.94 -0.96
C MET A 1 4.76 19.93 0.18
N ILE A 2 4.92 19.52 1.45
CA ILE A 2 4.99 20.45 2.60
C ILE A 2 6.10 21.51 2.44
N VAL A 3 7.31 21.10 2.01
CA VAL A 3 8.41 22.04 1.74
C VAL A 3 8.07 23.02 0.60
N LEU A 4 7.34 22.56 -0.42
CA LEU A 4 6.89 23.41 -1.53
C LEU A 4 5.81 24.40 -1.07
N CYS A 5 4.89 23.98 -0.18
CA CYS A 5 3.93 24.87 0.47
C CYS A 5 4.61 25.99 1.27
N GLY A 6 5.78 25.72 1.86
CA GLY A 6 6.60 26.72 2.55
C GLY A 6 7.29 27.73 1.63
N LEU A 7 7.32 27.49 0.32
CA LEU A 7 7.87 28.39 -0.70
C LEU A 7 6.79 29.24 -1.38
N LEU A 8 5.50 29.07 -1.03
CA LEU A 8 4.41 29.90 -1.54
C LEU A 8 4.34 31.25 -0.82
N VAL A 9 3.67 32.22 -1.44
CA VAL A 9 3.54 33.60 -0.95
C VAL A 9 2.99 33.68 0.49
N ASN A 10 2.09 32.78 0.87
CA ASN A 10 1.53 32.66 2.24
C ASN A 10 1.91 31.31 2.88
N PRO A 11 3.16 31.14 3.37
CA PRO A 11 3.65 29.84 3.79
C PRO A 11 3.00 29.34 5.08
N ARG A 12 2.64 30.25 6.00
CA ARG A 12 2.06 29.90 7.31
C ARG A 12 0.69 29.23 7.15
N SER A 13 -0.22 29.89 6.43
CA SER A 13 -1.58 29.42 6.19
C SER A 13 -1.61 28.18 5.31
N THR A 14 -0.75 28.13 4.29
CA THR A 14 -0.63 26.98 3.35
C THR A 14 -0.09 25.73 4.05
N VAL A 15 0.94 25.86 4.89
CA VAL A 15 1.51 24.72 5.63
C VAL A 15 0.54 24.21 6.69
N ALA A 16 -0.16 25.11 7.40
CA ALA A 16 -1.19 24.72 8.36
C ALA A 16 -2.36 23.99 7.68
N ALA A 17 -2.88 24.52 6.57
CA ALA A 17 -3.92 23.85 5.77
C ALA A 17 -3.46 22.48 5.28
N MET A 18 -2.21 22.37 4.81
CA MET A 18 -1.62 21.10 4.40
C MET A 18 -1.57 20.10 5.55
N GLY A 19 -1.24 20.54 6.77
CA GLY A 19 -1.25 19.70 7.97
C GLY A 19 -2.64 19.13 8.26
N VAL A 20 -3.67 19.97 8.24
CA VAL A 20 -5.08 19.53 8.43
C VAL A 20 -5.48 18.52 7.36
N LEU A 21 -5.14 18.78 6.10
CA LEU A 21 -5.46 17.88 4.99
C LEU A 21 -4.72 16.54 5.13
N ILE A 22 -3.45 16.54 5.53
CA ILE A 22 -2.70 15.30 5.77
C ILE A 22 -3.34 14.48 6.89
N GLN A 23 -3.73 15.09 8.01
CA GLN A 23 -4.42 14.38 9.09
C GLN A 23 -5.74 13.76 8.60
N THR A 24 -6.45 14.49 7.75
CA THR A 24 -7.70 14.02 7.13
C THR A 24 -7.43 12.84 6.19
N THR A 25 -6.42 12.94 5.32
CA THR A 25 -5.99 11.84 4.45
C THR A 25 -5.57 10.63 5.26
N SER A 26 -4.78 10.81 6.32
CA SER A 26 -4.35 9.71 7.18
C SER A 26 -5.53 8.97 7.81
N PHE A 27 -6.55 9.70 8.26
CA PHE A 27 -7.79 9.10 8.77
C PHE A 27 -8.52 8.28 7.70
N LEU A 28 -8.70 8.84 6.49
CA LEU A 28 -9.35 8.13 5.38
C LEU A 28 -8.53 6.92 4.90
N TYR A 29 -7.20 7.02 4.96
CA TYR A 29 -6.27 6.00 4.48
C TYR A 29 -6.23 4.73 5.35
N VAL A 30 -6.74 4.77 6.59
CA VAL A 30 -6.81 3.59 7.47
C VAL A 30 -7.61 2.46 6.82
N PHE A 31 -8.72 2.79 6.15
CA PHE A 31 -9.59 1.81 5.50
C PHE A 31 -8.91 1.09 4.32
N PRO A 32 -8.39 1.78 3.28
CA PRO A 32 -7.71 1.12 2.17
C PRO A 32 -6.40 0.43 2.60
N SER A 33 -5.68 0.97 3.60
CA SER A 33 -4.49 0.32 4.16
C SER A 33 -4.84 -1.03 4.78
N SER A 34 -5.88 -1.09 5.62
CA SER A 34 -6.35 -2.32 6.24
C SER A 34 -6.79 -3.36 5.20
N LEU A 35 -7.53 -2.91 4.18
CA LEU A 35 -7.92 -3.75 3.05
C LEU A 35 -6.70 -4.29 2.30
N SER A 36 -5.71 -3.45 2.04
CA SER A 36 -4.46 -3.83 1.35
C SER A 36 -3.69 -4.91 2.11
N PHE A 37 -3.60 -4.82 3.44
CA PHE A 37 -2.98 -5.88 4.26
C PHE A 37 -3.77 -7.19 4.22
N ALA A 38 -5.10 -7.12 4.38
CA ALA A 38 -5.95 -8.30 4.31
C ALA A 38 -5.83 -9.04 2.96
N VAL A 39 -5.77 -8.27 1.87
CA VAL A 39 -5.61 -8.81 0.50
C VAL A 39 -4.23 -9.39 0.28
N SER A 40 -3.18 -8.72 0.75
CA SER A 40 -1.80 -9.24 0.65
C SER A 40 -1.70 -10.61 1.30
N THR A 41 -2.25 -10.79 2.51
CA THR A 41 -2.26 -12.07 3.21
C THR A 41 -3.12 -13.11 2.48
N ARG A 42 -4.33 -12.73 2.05
CA ARG A 42 -5.23 -13.68 1.36
C ARG A 42 -4.67 -14.15 0.01
N VAL A 43 -4.14 -13.23 -0.79
CA VAL A 43 -3.51 -13.55 -2.08
C VAL A 43 -2.26 -14.41 -1.87
N GLY A 44 -1.43 -14.09 -0.89
CA GLY A 44 -0.27 -14.91 -0.52
C GLY A 44 -0.65 -16.34 -0.12
N ASN A 45 -1.67 -16.50 0.71
CA ASN A 45 -2.15 -17.81 1.15
C ASN A 45 -2.75 -18.64 -0.01
N GLU A 46 -3.57 -18.04 -0.87
CA GLU A 46 -4.16 -18.74 -2.02
C GLU A 46 -3.11 -19.13 -3.07
N LEU A 47 -2.09 -18.28 -3.29
CA LEU A 47 -0.97 -18.62 -4.16
C LEU A 47 -0.12 -19.76 -3.58
N GLY A 48 0.17 -19.73 -2.27
CA GLY A 48 0.85 -20.83 -1.57
C GLY A 48 0.07 -22.15 -1.60
N ALA A 49 -1.26 -22.08 -1.57
CA ALA A 49 -2.16 -23.24 -1.71
C ALA A 49 -2.35 -23.72 -3.17
N ASN A 50 -1.62 -23.15 -4.14
CA ASN A 50 -1.72 -23.43 -5.56
C ASN A 50 -3.13 -23.20 -6.15
N ARG A 51 -3.81 -22.13 -5.71
CA ARG A 51 -5.15 -21.74 -6.16
C ARG A 51 -5.12 -20.38 -6.89
N PRO A 52 -4.49 -20.28 -8.07
CA PRO A 52 -4.33 -19.02 -8.80
C PRO A 52 -5.65 -18.35 -9.17
N LYS A 53 -6.69 -19.13 -9.48
CA LYS A 53 -8.04 -18.63 -9.80
C LYS A 53 -8.68 -17.91 -8.60
N THR A 54 -8.53 -18.47 -7.39
CA THR A 54 -9.06 -17.87 -6.16
C THR A 54 -8.28 -16.62 -5.77
N ALA A 55 -6.95 -16.63 -5.96
CA ALA A 55 -6.10 -15.45 -5.76
C ALA A 55 -6.52 -14.28 -6.69
N LYS A 56 -6.74 -14.56 -7.99
CA LYS A 56 -7.24 -13.57 -8.96
C LYS A 56 -8.60 -13.02 -8.57
N LEU A 57 -9.52 -13.88 -8.14
CA LEU A 57 -10.85 -13.46 -7.68
C LEU A 57 -10.75 -12.55 -6.46
N SER A 58 -9.92 -12.93 -5.48
CA SER A 58 -9.68 -12.11 -4.28
C SER A 58 -9.14 -10.72 -4.66
N ALA A 59 -8.13 -10.64 -5.54
CA ALA A 59 -7.59 -9.37 -5.99
C ALA A 59 -8.66 -8.51 -6.70
N THR A 60 -9.45 -9.11 -7.59
CA THR A 60 -10.50 -8.41 -8.34
C THR A 60 -11.58 -7.85 -7.41
N VAL A 61 -12.11 -8.67 -6.50
CA VAL A 61 -13.15 -8.27 -5.53
C VAL A 61 -12.63 -7.14 -4.64
N SER A 62 -11.38 -7.23 -4.20
CA SER A 62 -10.80 -6.21 -3.33
C SER A 62 -10.52 -4.89 -4.03
N VAL A 63 -10.17 -4.90 -5.32
CA VAL A 63 -10.08 -3.67 -6.11
C VAL A 63 -11.45 -2.99 -6.24
N VAL A 64 -12.51 -3.77 -6.46
CA VAL A 64 -13.89 -3.22 -6.48
C VAL A 64 -14.25 -2.62 -5.11
N PHE A 65 -13.93 -3.33 -4.02
CA PHE A 65 -14.16 -2.82 -2.67
C PHE A 65 -13.34 -1.56 -2.37
N ALA A 66 -12.11 -1.47 -2.89
CA ALA A 66 -11.26 -0.29 -2.80
C ALA A 66 -11.87 0.90 -3.55
N ALA A 67 -12.43 0.68 -4.74
CA ALA A 67 -13.11 1.71 -5.51
C ALA A 67 -14.34 2.25 -4.77
N VAL A 68 -15.18 1.36 -4.19
CA VAL A 68 -16.33 1.75 -3.36
C VAL A 68 -15.88 2.55 -2.13
N THR A 69 -14.80 2.11 -1.47
CA THR A 69 -14.22 2.82 -0.33
C THR A 69 -13.72 4.20 -0.74
N GLY A 70 -13.04 4.32 -1.89
CA GLY A 70 -12.56 5.60 -2.43
C GLY A 70 -13.70 6.56 -2.79
N ILE A 71 -14.79 6.06 -3.38
CA ILE A 71 -15.99 6.87 -3.67
C ILE A 71 -16.62 7.35 -2.37
N THR A 72 -16.73 6.48 -1.36
CA THR A 72 -17.25 6.85 -0.04
C THR A 72 -16.37 7.91 0.64
N ALA A 73 -15.05 7.76 0.58
CA ALA A 73 -14.09 8.74 1.10
C ALA A 73 -14.19 10.09 0.37
N ALA A 74 -14.37 10.07 -0.96
CA ALA A 74 -14.57 11.28 -1.76
C ALA A 74 -15.89 11.98 -1.42
N ALA A 75 -16.97 11.21 -1.29
CA ALA A 75 -18.29 11.74 -0.90
C ALA A 75 -18.25 12.34 0.51
N PHE A 76 -17.54 11.69 1.45
CA PHE A 76 -17.30 12.23 2.78
C PHE A 76 -16.52 13.55 2.70
N ALA A 77 -15.36 13.57 2.05
CA ALA A 77 -14.52 14.76 1.89
C ALA A 77 -15.28 15.94 1.24
N TYR A 78 -16.13 15.66 0.24
CA TYR A 78 -16.96 16.68 -0.39
C TYR A 78 -18.04 17.21 0.55
N SER A 79 -18.68 16.33 1.32
CA SER A 79 -19.77 16.70 2.24
C SER A 79 -19.28 17.52 3.43
N VAL A 80 -18.11 17.17 3.98
CA VAL A 80 -17.54 17.87 5.15
C VAL A 80 -16.73 19.11 4.79
N ARG A 81 -16.58 19.45 3.51
CA ARG A 81 -15.63 20.49 3.02
C ARG A 81 -15.71 21.84 3.75
N ASN A 82 -16.91 22.26 4.15
CA ASN A 82 -17.14 23.56 4.78
C ASN A 82 -17.05 23.51 6.31
N VAL A 83 -17.19 22.34 6.91
CA VAL A 83 -17.30 22.17 8.38
C VAL A 83 -16.03 21.58 8.97
N TRP A 84 -15.33 20.76 8.20
CA TRP A 84 -14.15 20.01 8.66
C TRP A 84 -13.00 20.90 9.11
N GLY A 85 -12.74 21.99 8.38
CA GLY A 85 -11.67 22.93 8.74
C GLY A 85 -11.91 23.62 10.09
N MET A 86 -13.19 23.83 10.48
CA MET A 86 -13.54 24.52 11.73
C MET A 86 -13.20 23.70 12.97
N VAL A 87 -13.00 22.39 12.83
CA VAL A 87 -12.58 21.50 13.94
C VAL A 87 -11.11 21.73 14.31
N PHE A 88 -10.29 22.21 13.36
CA PHE A 88 -8.85 22.35 13.54
C PHE A 88 -8.39 23.79 13.78
N THR A 89 -9.11 24.77 13.23
CA THR A 89 -8.72 26.17 13.29
C THR A 89 -9.90 27.12 13.12
N GLU A 90 -9.77 28.32 13.68
CA GLU A 90 -10.69 29.44 13.53
C GLU A 90 -10.20 30.46 12.48
N ASP A 91 -9.03 30.25 11.86
CA ASP A 91 -8.46 31.15 10.87
C ASP A 91 -9.17 31.00 9.51
N GLU A 92 -9.85 32.08 9.07
CA GLU A 92 -10.62 32.12 7.83
C GLU A 92 -9.78 31.80 6.57
N GLU A 93 -8.50 32.17 6.55
CA GLU A 93 -7.63 31.89 5.39
C GLU A 93 -7.35 30.39 5.27
N ILE A 94 -7.04 29.74 6.39
CA ILE A 94 -6.79 28.29 6.45
C ILE A 94 -8.07 27.52 6.13
N LEU A 95 -9.21 27.97 6.66
CA LEU A 95 -10.54 27.41 6.37
C LEU A 95 -10.85 27.44 4.87
N ARG A 96 -10.62 28.59 4.21
CA ARG A 96 -10.87 28.75 2.78
C ARG A 96 -9.96 27.86 1.92
N LEU A 97 -8.67 27.78 2.27
CA LEU A 97 -7.71 26.91 1.58
C LEU A 97 -8.08 25.44 1.74
N THR A 98 -8.44 25.03 2.95
CA THR A 98 -8.82 23.66 3.29
C THR A 98 -10.10 23.27 2.52
N ALA A 99 -11.14 24.11 2.55
CA ALA A 99 -12.40 23.87 1.86
C ALA A 99 -12.24 23.75 0.33
N ALA A 100 -11.31 24.50 -0.26
CA ALA A 100 -10.99 24.41 -1.69
C ALA A 100 -10.21 23.13 -2.06
N ALA A 101 -9.34 22.65 -1.17
CA ALA A 101 -8.51 21.47 -1.41
C ALA A 101 -9.21 20.14 -1.07
N LEU A 102 -10.17 20.13 -0.14
CA LEU A 102 -10.91 18.93 0.28
C LEU A 102 -11.57 18.17 -0.89
N PRO A 103 -12.24 18.83 -1.87
CA PRO A 103 -12.75 18.16 -3.05
C PRO A 103 -11.64 17.52 -3.91
N ILE A 104 -10.49 18.20 -4.05
CA ILE A 104 -9.34 17.69 -4.81
C ILE A 104 -8.75 16.47 -4.10
N LEU A 105 -8.65 16.53 -2.77
CA LEU A 105 -8.24 15.41 -1.91
C LEU A 105 -9.21 14.22 -2.07
N GLY A 106 -10.52 14.47 -2.07
CA GLY A 106 -11.52 13.42 -2.34
C GLY A 106 -11.29 12.74 -3.69
N LEU A 107 -11.02 13.51 -4.75
CA LEU A 107 -10.66 12.95 -6.06
C LEU A 107 -9.35 12.16 -6.01
N CYS A 108 -8.36 12.61 -5.23
CA CYS A 108 -7.11 11.86 -5.04
C CYS A 108 -7.38 10.51 -4.38
N GLU A 109 -8.28 10.45 -3.39
CA GLU A 109 -8.62 9.22 -2.67
C GLU A 109 -9.29 8.16 -3.54
N ILE A 110 -10.04 8.58 -4.58
CA ILE A 110 -10.61 7.65 -5.58
C ILE A 110 -9.51 6.87 -6.30
N GLY A 111 -8.37 7.51 -6.61
CA GLY A 111 -7.22 6.84 -7.21
C GLY A 111 -6.33 6.12 -6.18
N ASN A 112 -6.16 6.73 -5.01
CA ASN A 112 -5.30 6.23 -3.94
C ASN A 112 -5.77 4.88 -3.39
N CYS A 113 -7.09 4.70 -3.23
CA CYS A 113 -7.65 3.47 -2.68
C CYS A 113 -7.34 2.22 -3.55
N PRO A 114 -7.67 2.20 -4.87
CA PRO A 114 -7.28 1.12 -5.77
C PRO A 114 -5.77 0.92 -5.87
N GLN A 115 -4.99 2.01 -5.89
CA GLN A 115 -3.52 1.95 -5.94
C GLN A 115 -2.95 1.25 -4.69
N THR A 116 -3.46 1.57 -3.51
CA THR A 116 -3.04 0.99 -2.23
C THR A 116 -3.36 -0.50 -2.16
N VAL A 117 -4.55 -0.89 -2.61
CA VAL A 117 -4.93 -2.31 -2.67
C VAL A 117 -4.15 -3.05 -3.74
N GLY A 118 -3.90 -2.45 -4.91
CA GLY A 118 -3.04 -3.00 -5.95
C GLY A 118 -1.62 -3.26 -5.45
N CYS A 119 -1.04 -2.33 -4.69
CA CYS A 119 0.23 -2.55 -3.98
C CYS A 119 0.14 -3.76 -3.03
N GLY A 120 -0.98 -3.91 -2.31
CA GLY A 120 -1.23 -5.07 -1.45
C GLY A 120 -1.25 -6.39 -2.22
N VAL A 121 -1.93 -6.43 -3.36
CA VAL A 121 -1.96 -7.60 -4.25
C VAL A 121 -0.55 -7.97 -4.72
N VAL A 122 0.21 -6.99 -5.22
CA VAL A 122 1.57 -7.20 -5.73
C VAL A 122 2.56 -7.59 -4.62
N ARG A 123 2.35 -7.10 -3.40
CA ARG A 123 3.09 -7.60 -2.23
C ARG A 123 2.73 -9.04 -1.91
N GLY A 124 1.46 -9.41 -2.00
CA GLY A 124 0.98 -10.78 -1.83
C GLY A 124 1.52 -11.77 -2.86
N THR A 125 1.91 -11.32 -4.06
CA THR A 125 2.58 -12.14 -5.08
C THR A 125 4.11 -12.19 -4.92
N ALA A 126 4.66 -11.74 -3.79
CA ALA A 126 6.09 -11.65 -3.54
C ALA A 126 6.86 -10.76 -4.55
N ARG A 127 6.21 -9.71 -5.07
CA ARG A 127 6.81 -8.74 -6.01
C ARG A 127 6.83 -7.29 -5.51
N PRO A 128 7.21 -7.01 -4.25
CA PRO A 128 7.17 -5.66 -3.69
C PRO A 128 7.98 -4.63 -4.49
N SER A 129 9.09 -5.04 -5.12
CA SER A 129 9.93 -4.14 -5.93
C SER A 129 9.21 -3.56 -7.14
N THR A 130 8.28 -4.33 -7.75
CA THR A 130 7.48 -3.82 -8.88
C THR A 130 6.57 -2.70 -8.40
N ALA A 131 5.95 -2.87 -7.22
CA ALA A 131 5.09 -1.87 -6.63
C ALA A 131 5.86 -0.59 -6.26
N ALA A 132 7.05 -0.74 -5.68
CA ALA A 132 7.91 0.39 -5.32
C ALA A 132 8.34 1.20 -6.55
N ASN A 133 8.75 0.54 -7.63
CA ASN A 133 9.22 1.21 -8.85
C ASN A 133 8.10 2.01 -9.54
N VAL A 134 6.89 1.46 -9.60
CA VAL A 134 5.72 2.16 -10.16
C VAL A 134 5.38 3.41 -9.34
N ASN A 135 5.39 3.28 -8.00
CA ASN A 135 5.11 4.43 -7.13
C ASN A 135 6.20 5.51 -7.26
N LEU A 136 7.47 5.12 -7.29
CA LEU A 136 8.58 6.06 -7.46
C LEU A 136 8.48 6.78 -8.81
N GLY A 137 8.22 6.05 -9.90
CA GLY A 137 8.06 6.60 -11.23
C GLY A 137 6.89 7.59 -11.31
N ALA A 138 5.71 7.21 -10.83
CA ALA A 138 4.52 8.07 -10.90
C ALA A 138 4.70 9.37 -10.09
N PHE A 139 5.23 9.29 -8.87
CA PHE A 139 5.37 10.47 -8.02
C PHE A 139 6.50 11.40 -8.46
N TYR A 140 7.66 10.86 -8.87
CA TYR A 140 8.82 11.68 -9.22
C TYR A 140 8.84 12.12 -10.69
N LEU A 141 8.43 11.25 -11.63
CA LEU A 141 8.46 11.59 -13.06
C LEU A 141 7.21 12.31 -13.55
N VAL A 142 6.07 12.13 -12.89
CA VAL A 142 4.80 12.77 -13.28
C VAL A 142 4.36 13.77 -12.22
N GLY A 143 4.20 13.34 -10.96
CA GLY A 143 3.69 14.18 -9.88
C GLY A 143 4.50 15.45 -9.64
N MET A 144 5.81 15.31 -9.44
CA MET A 144 6.71 16.42 -9.16
C MET A 144 6.76 17.49 -10.27
N PRO A 145 6.99 17.16 -11.56
CA PRO A 145 7.03 18.18 -12.60
C PRO A 145 5.68 18.86 -12.81
N VAL A 146 4.56 18.11 -12.73
CA VAL A 146 3.21 18.68 -12.83
C VAL A 146 2.92 19.59 -11.64
N ALA A 147 3.28 19.19 -10.42
CA ALA A 147 3.11 20.00 -9.23
C ALA A 147 3.92 21.30 -9.26
N VAL A 148 5.19 21.23 -9.67
CA VAL A 148 6.05 22.42 -9.76
C VAL A 148 5.59 23.33 -10.90
N GLY A 149 5.22 22.75 -12.05
CA GLY A 149 4.68 23.50 -13.18
C GLY A 149 3.37 24.23 -12.84
N LEU A 150 2.38 23.54 -12.27
CA LEU A 150 1.10 24.17 -11.91
C LEU A 150 1.23 25.10 -10.70
N GLY A 151 2.03 24.71 -9.70
CA GLY A 151 2.19 25.46 -8.46
C GLY A 151 2.93 26.79 -8.65
N PHE A 152 4.07 26.76 -9.34
CA PHE A 152 4.95 27.92 -9.46
C PHE A 152 4.89 28.61 -10.82
N TRP A 153 4.77 27.86 -11.92
CA TRP A 153 4.82 28.43 -13.27
C TRP A 153 3.46 28.95 -13.73
N ALA A 154 2.38 28.18 -13.52
CA ALA A 154 1.02 28.59 -13.84
C ALA A 154 0.38 29.51 -12.77
N GLY A 155 1.05 29.77 -11.65
CA GLY A 155 0.58 30.65 -10.59
C GLY A 155 -0.65 30.13 -9.82
N ILE A 156 -1.01 28.85 -9.96
CA ILE A 156 -2.18 28.24 -9.30
C ILE A 156 -1.89 28.00 -7.80
N GLY A 157 -0.62 28.03 -7.39
CA GLY A 157 -0.21 27.98 -5.99
C GLY A 157 -0.63 26.68 -5.31
N PHE A 158 -1.38 26.79 -4.21
CA PHE A 158 -1.74 25.66 -3.35
C PHE A 158 -2.58 24.60 -4.07
N ASN A 159 -3.56 25.02 -4.87
CA ASN A 159 -4.40 24.10 -5.63
C ASN A 159 -3.60 23.41 -6.74
N GLY A 160 -2.59 24.07 -7.31
CA GLY A 160 -1.70 23.49 -8.32
C GLY A 160 -0.87 22.34 -7.76
N LEU A 161 -0.41 22.45 -6.51
CA LEU A 161 0.28 21.38 -5.79
C LEU A 161 -0.63 20.14 -5.59
N TRP A 162 -1.90 20.35 -5.22
CA TRP A 162 -2.88 19.27 -5.08
C TRP A 162 -3.28 18.64 -6.42
N LEU A 163 -3.37 19.42 -7.49
CA LEU A 163 -3.60 18.89 -8.83
C LEU A 163 -2.42 18.06 -9.33
N GLY A 164 -1.18 18.44 -9.02
CA GLY A 164 0.01 17.62 -9.27
C GLY A 164 -0.03 16.30 -8.51
N LEU A 165 -0.48 16.32 -7.26
CA LEU A 165 -0.69 15.10 -6.47
C LEU A 165 -1.79 14.21 -7.09
N LEU A 166 -2.90 14.79 -7.55
CA LEU A 166 -3.97 14.08 -8.24
C LEU A 166 -3.45 13.38 -9.51
N ALA A 167 -2.64 14.07 -10.32
CA ALA A 167 -2.04 13.51 -11.52
C ALA A 167 -1.09 12.33 -11.21
N ALA A 168 -0.27 12.44 -10.16
CA ALA A 168 0.53 11.33 -9.65
C ALA A 168 -0.34 10.13 -9.24
N GLN A 169 -1.45 10.37 -8.54
CA GLN A 169 -2.31 9.28 -8.08
C GLN A 169 -3.05 8.59 -9.22
N ILE A 170 -3.56 9.34 -10.19
CA ILE A 170 -4.21 8.76 -11.37
C ILE A 170 -3.22 7.92 -12.18
N SER A 171 -2.01 8.43 -12.41
CA SER A 171 -0.98 7.68 -13.15
C SER A 171 -0.53 6.44 -12.38
N CYS A 172 -0.32 6.53 -11.06
CA CYS A 172 0.05 5.38 -10.25
C CYS A 172 -1.05 4.33 -10.18
N ALA A 173 -2.31 4.73 -10.03
CA ALA A 173 -3.46 3.83 -10.03
C ALA A 173 -3.60 3.11 -11.38
N GLY A 174 -3.48 3.84 -12.50
CA GLY A 174 -3.52 3.25 -13.84
C GLY A 174 -2.41 2.22 -14.07
N LEU A 175 -1.17 2.57 -13.71
CA LEU A 175 -0.02 1.66 -13.83
C LEU A 175 -0.17 0.43 -12.93
N MET A 176 -0.65 0.58 -11.69
CA MET A 176 -0.88 -0.57 -10.81
C MET A 176 -1.99 -1.49 -11.31
N MET A 177 -3.10 -0.91 -11.78
CA MET A 177 -4.18 -1.68 -12.38
C MET A 177 -3.70 -2.43 -13.62
N TYR A 178 -2.84 -1.81 -14.44
CA TYR A 178 -2.20 -2.48 -15.57
C TYR A 178 -1.30 -3.64 -15.11
N VAL A 179 -0.46 -3.45 -14.10
CA VAL A 179 0.41 -4.51 -13.56
C VAL A 179 -0.43 -5.67 -13.00
N VAL A 180 -1.47 -5.39 -12.21
CA VAL A 180 -2.36 -6.42 -11.65
C VAL A 180 -3.13 -7.13 -12.77
N GLY A 181 -3.58 -6.41 -13.79
CA GLY A 181 -4.31 -6.98 -14.94
C GLY A 181 -3.46 -7.83 -15.88
N THR A 182 -2.16 -7.52 -16.00
CA THR A 182 -1.19 -8.27 -16.82
C THR A 182 -0.44 -9.35 -16.03
N THR A 183 -0.71 -9.49 -14.73
CA THR A 183 -0.09 -10.53 -13.90
C THR A 183 -0.58 -11.91 -14.31
N ASP A 184 0.37 -12.79 -14.65
CA ASP A 184 0.12 -14.20 -14.90
C ASP A 184 0.03 -14.96 -13.56
N TRP A 185 -1.21 -15.20 -13.13
CA TRP A 185 -1.52 -15.84 -11.86
C TRP A 185 -1.02 -17.29 -11.79
N ASP A 186 -0.99 -18.00 -12.91
CA ASP A 186 -0.49 -19.38 -12.97
C ASP A 186 1.03 -19.44 -12.84
N ALA A 187 1.74 -18.47 -13.46
CA ALA A 187 3.17 -18.32 -13.28
C ALA A 187 3.54 -17.93 -11.84
N GLU A 188 2.78 -17.02 -11.22
CA GLU A 188 3.04 -16.62 -9.83
C GLU A 188 2.71 -17.73 -8.82
N ALA A 189 1.71 -18.57 -9.07
CA ALA A 189 1.44 -19.74 -8.23
C ALA A 189 2.60 -20.76 -8.28
N LYS A 190 3.14 -21.04 -9.48
CA LYS A 190 4.34 -21.88 -9.64
C LYS A 190 5.55 -21.29 -8.93
N LYS A 191 5.75 -19.98 -9.03
CA LYS A 191 6.83 -19.27 -8.34
C LYS A 191 6.67 -19.38 -6.82
N ALA A 192 5.46 -19.18 -6.29
CA ALA A 192 5.18 -19.34 -4.87
C ALA A 192 5.52 -20.76 -4.37
N GLN A 193 5.13 -21.81 -5.12
CA GLN A 193 5.51 -23.19 -4.80
C GLN A 193 7.02 -23.41 -4.79
N SER A 194 7.74 -22.87 -5.78
CA SER A 194 9.20 -23.01 -5.85
C SER A 194 9.91 -22.39 -4.63
N LEU A 195 9.39 -21.27 -4.13
CA LEU A 195 9.92 -20.59 -2.94
C LEU A 195 9.68 -21.41 -1.67
N THR A 196 8.49 -21.99 -1.49
CA THR A 196 8.16 -22.84 -0.33
C THR A 196 8.93 -24.17 -0.35
N CYS A 197 9.11 -24.78 -1.53
CA CYS A 197 9.89 -26.02 -1.66
C CYS A 197 11.40 -25.79 -1.45
N ALA A 198 11.97 -24.67 -1.93
CA ALA A 198 13.37 -24.33 -1.69
C ALA A 198 13.66 -24.08 -0.20
N ASP A 199 12.75 -23.41 0.51
CA ASP A 199 12.85 -23.17 1.95
C ASP A 199 12.73 -24.47 2.76
N SER A 200 11.80 -25.34 2.37
CA SER A 200 11.68 -26.67 2.98
C SER A 200 12.97 -27.48 2.81
N ALA A 201 13.52 -27.53 1.59
CA ALA A 201 14.76 -28.26 1.30
C ALA A 201 15.96 -27.69 2.08
N GLY A 202 16.07 -26.37 2.20
CA GLY A 202 17.09 -25.71 3.02
C GLY A 202 16.96 -26.04 4.51
N SER A 203 15.73 -26.03 5.04
CA SER A 203 15.44 -26.39 6.43
C SER A 203 15.75 -27.86 6.72
N TYR A 204 15.43 -28.78 5.80
CA TYR A 204 15.81 -30.19 5.90
C TYR A 204 17.33 -30.38 5.87
N LEU A 205 18.05 -29.66 4.99
CA LEU A 205 19.52 -29.71 4.93
C LEU A 205 20.17 -29.20 6.20
N ILE A 206 19.71 -28.06 6.74
CA ILE A 206 20.22 -27.50 8.00
C ILE A 206 19.94 -28.46 9.15
N LYS A 207 18.74 -29.03 9.21
CA LYS A 207 18.38 -30.02 10.24
C LYS A 207 19.25 -31.27 10.15
N THR A 208 19.48 -31.80 8.95
CA THR A 208 20.36 -32.95 8.73
C THR A 208 21.80 -32.65 9.14
N VAL A 209 22.32 -31.45 8.81
CA VAL A 209 23.68 -31.04 9.20
C VAL A 209 23.79 -30.83 10.71
N SER A 210 22.77 -30.24 11.36
CA SER A 210 22.73 -30.10 12.81
C SER A 210 22.71 -31.47 13.49
N ASP A 211 21.84 -32.38 13.04
CA ASP A 211 21.75 -33.74 13.57
C ASP A 211 23.08 -34.50 13.42
N THR A 212 23.83 -34.30 12.32
CA THR A 212 25.18 -34.89 12.16
C THR A 212 26.26 -34.23 13.01
N LEU A 213 26.16 -32.92 13.29
CA LEU A 213 27.13 -32.21 14.13
C LEU A 213 26.90 -32.49 15.63
N ASP A 214 25.65 -32.73 16.03
CA ASP A 214 25.31 -33.18 17.39
C ASP A 214 25.69 -34.66 17.60
N ASP A 215 25.74 -35.49 16.55
CA ASP A 215 26.17 -36.91 16.62
C ASP A 215 27.71 -37.07 16.71
N ASP A 216 28.48 -36.10 16.20
CA ASP A 216 29.95 -36.09 16.29
C ASP A 216 30.49 -35.66 17.68
N GLY A 217 29.60 -35.29 18.61
CA GLY A 217 29.93 -34.81 19.96
C GLY A 217 29.87 -35.85 21.08
N GLU A 218 29.31 -37.04 20.86
CA GLU A 218 29.03 -37.97 21.95
C GLU A 218 29.39 -39.42 21.62
N SER A 219 30.68 -39.63 21.32
CA SER A 219 31.28 -40.95 21.55
C SER A 219 31.58 -41.12 23.05
N ASP A 220 30.84 -42.03 23.66
CA ASP A 220 31.13 -42.79 24.90
C ASP A 220 30.55 -42.25 26.23
N GLU A 221 29.33 -42.67 26.59
CA GLU A 221 29.06 -43.38 27.86
C GLU A 221 27.61 -43.95 27.98
N ARG A 222 27.52 -45.28 27.98
CA ARG A 222 26.58 -46.20 28.71
C ARG A 222 25.12 -45.79 29.07
N GLN A 223 24.18 -46.60 28.52
CA GLN A 223 22.94 -47.19 29.12
C GLN A 223 21.70 -46.30 29.44
N PRO A 224 20.48 -46.88 29.56
CA PRO A 224 19.77 -47.78 28.65
C PRO A 224 18.35 -47.28 28.29
N LEU A 225 17.79 -47.84 27.21
CA LEU A 225 16.42 -47.68 26.69
C LEU A 225 15.32 -47.73 27.77
N ILE A 226 14.49 -46.68 27.88
CA ILE A 226 13.16 -46.75 28.48
C ILE A 226 12.12 -46.85 27.37
N ARG A 227 11.62 -48.06 27.16
CA ARG A 227 10.52 -48.41 26.26
C ARG A 227 9.21 -48.27 27.05
N ILE A 228 8.41 -47.22 26.81
CA ILE A 228 7.08 -47.09 27.43
C ILE A 228 6.09 -47.93 26.63
N THR A 229 5.69 -49.07 27.20
CA THR A 229 4.59 -49.90 26.71
C THR A 229 3.28 -49.28 27.16
N VAL A 230 2.44 -48.87 26.21
CA VAL A 230 1.06 -48.44 26.45
C VAL A 230 0.22 -49.71 26.64
N LEU A 231 -0.31 -49.90 27.86
CA LEU A 231 -1.31 -50.92 28.16
C LEU A 231 -2.70 -50.29 28.07
N HIS A 232 -3.60 -51.09 27.48
CA HIS A 232 -4.90 -50.78 26.91
C HIS A 232 -5.99 -50.42 27.94
#